data_AF-A0A538F1J2-F1
#
_entry.id   AF-A0A538F1J2-F1
#
_cell.length_a   1.000
_cell.length_b   1.000
_cell.length_c   1.000
_cell.angle_alpha   90.00
_cell.angle_beta   90.00
_cell.angle_gamma   90.00
#
_symmetry.space_group_name_H-M   'P 1'
#
loop_
_entity.id
_entity.type
_entity.pdbx_description
1 polymer ?
#
loop_
_entity_poly.entity_id
_entity_poly.type
_entity_poly.pdbx_seq_one_letter_code
_entity_poly.pdbx_strand_id
1 'polypeptide(L)'
;MARALGTRARFAVAYLLLGAAVGGGLGAFAVLLKRPGPKPPPPWSSWQPSSASRPSQVLEIADHIGQSYQQATGNQLAAVRVGSPRSSNVRAIGIPTKSPPKTLADFKLYDKNRSVIFILCGDGKRCSIGDGKPTPARGTALRREALELALYTLKYEDPVDNVLVFFPPDSAKAKLSLTLFFHRSDLKTPLGHPLRRTLPQAQPPESGQLSAKEKRNVDDLTASNIFRYIEIAPAPGYGSVLVVQPVA
;
A
#
# COMPACT_ATOMS: atom_id res chain seq x y z
N MET A 1 -78.64 38.12 -17.89
CA MET A 1 -77.40 37.99 -17.09
C MET A 1 -77.07 36.51 -16.95
N ALA A 2 -76.27 35.91 -17.85
CA ALA A 2 -76.09 34.44 -17.86
C ALA A 2 -74.71 33.95 -18.37
N ARG A 3 -73.63 34.71 -18.15
CA ARG A 3 -72.27 34.27 -18.55
C ARG A 3 -71.20 34.29 -17.43
N ALA A 4 -71.56 34.66 -16.19
CA ALA A 4 -70.57 34.84 -15.11
C ALA A 4 -70.29 33.60 -14.24
N LEU A 5 -71.13 32.54 -14.33
CA LEU A 5 -71.01 31.35 -13.48
C LEU A 5 -69.91 30.36 -13.95
N GLY A 6 -69.59 30.34 -15.24
CA GLY A 6 -68.60 29.41 -15.81
C GLY A 6 -67.14 29.77 -15.52
N THR A 7 -66.83 31.05 -15.33
CA THR A 7 -65.45 31.52 -15.08
C THR A 7 -65.01 31.27 -13.64
N ARG A 8 -65.87 31.49 -12.64
CA ARG A 8 -65.54 31.22 -11.22
C ARG A 8 -65.21 29.75 -10.95
N ALA A 9 -65.96 28.82 -11.55
CA ALA A 9 -65.69 27.38 -11.42
C ALA A 9 -64.34 26.99 -12.06
N ARG A 10 -64.01 27.57 -13.22
CA ARG A 10 -62.71 27.35 -13.90
C ARG A 10 -61.53 27.88 -13.09
N PHE A 11 -61.67 29.06 -12.47
CA PHE A 11 -60.64 29.61 -11.58
C PHE A 11 -60.46 28.75 -10.32
N ALA A 12 -61.54 28.24 -9.72
CA ALA A 12 -61.45 27.35 -8.56
C ALA A 12 -60.69 26.05 -8.88
N VAL A 13 -60.95 25.43 -10.03
CA VAL A 13 -60.21 24.24 -10.50
C VAL A 13 -58.74 24.59 -10.75
N ALA A 14 -58.45 25.74 -11.36
CA ALA A 14 -57.07 26.17 -11.60
C ALA A 14 -56.29 26.40 -10.30
N TYR A 15 -56.90 27.02 -9.28
CA TYR A 15 -56.27 27.23 -7.98
C TYR A 15 -56.06 25.91 -7.20
N LEU A 16 -56.99 24.95 -7.31
CA LEU A 16 -56.81 23.62 -6.72
C LEU A 16 -55.65 22.86 -7.38
N LEU A 17 -55.54 22.90 -8.71
CA LEU A 17 -54.42 22.29 -9.44
C LEU A 17 -53.09 22.95 -9.08
N LEU A 18 -53.06 24.28 -8.95
CA LEU A 18 -51.88 25.02 -8.54
C LEU A 18 -51.47 24.67 -7.10
N GLY A 19 -52.44 24.61 -6.19
CA GLY A 19 -52.22 24.20 -4.79
C GLY A 19 -51.69 22.77 -4.69
N ALA A 20 -52.23 21.84 -5.48
CA ALA A 20 -51.75 20.47 -5.55
C ALA A 20 -50.32 20.38 -6.13
N ALA A 21 -50.00 21.16 -7.17
CA ALA A 21 -48.67 21.21 -7.75
C ALA A 21 -47.63 21.77 -6.77
N VAL A 22 -47.95 22.86 -6.07
CA VAL A 22 -47.07 23.46 -5.06
C VAL A 22 -46.92 22.53 -3.86
N GLY A 23 -48.02 21.98 -3.34
CA GLY A 23 -48.00 21.03 -2.23
C GLY A 23 -47.22 19.75 -2.57
N GLY A 24 -47.41 19.21 -3.77
CA GLY A 24 -46.64 18.08 -4.30
C GLY A 24 -45.16 18.39 -4.45
N GLY A 25 -44.81 19.57 -4.98
CA GLY A 25 -43.44 20.02 -5.13
C GLY A 25 -42.71 20.19 -3.78
N LEU A 26 -43.34 20.87 -2.82
CA LEU A 26 -42.81 21.04 -1.47
C LEU A 26 -42.69 19.70 -0.73
N GLY A 27 -43.68 18.82 -0.87
CA GLY A 27 -43.65 17.47 -0.31
C GLY A 27 -42.51 16.63 -0.87
N ALA A 28 -42.36 16.60 -2.20
CA ALA A 28 -41.28 15.88 -2.87
C ALA A 28 -39.89 16.43 -2.47
N PHE A 29 -39.75 17.74 -2.39
CA PHE A 29 -38.50 18.39 -1.95
C PHE A 29 -38.17 18.05 -0.49
N ALA A 30 -39.15 18.08 0.42
CA ALA A 30 -38.96 17.69 1.81
C ALA A 30 -38.55 16.21 1.95
N VAL A 31 -39.10 15.32 1.10
CA VAL A 31 -38.68 13.91 1.04
C VAL A 31 -37.23 13.79 0.55
N LEU A 32 -36.82 14.57 -0.44
CA LEU A 32 -35.44 14.58 -0.94
C LEU A 32 -34.44 15.08 0.11
N LEU A 33 -34.77 16.12 0.87
CA LEU A 33 -33.93 16.62 1.96
C LEU A 33 -33.79 15.62 3.11
N LYS A 34 -34.80 14.77 3.32
CA LYS A 34 -34.77 13.71 4.34
C LYS A 34 -34.14 12.41 3.85
N ARG A 35 -33.80 12.27 2.56
CA ARG A 35 -33.09 11.09 2.09
C ARG A 35 -31.69 11.09 2.73
N PRO A 36 -31.32 10.03 3.47
CA PRO A 36 -29.94 9.88 3.89
C PRO A 36 -29.05 9.95 2.65
N GLY A 37 -28.00 10.75 2.73
CA GLY A 37 -27.02 10.85 1.65
C GLY A 37 -26.46 9.47 1.28
N PRO A 38 -25.86 9.34 0.08
CA PRO A 38 -25.18 8.10 -0.30
C PRO A 38 -24.22 7.67 0.81
N LYS A 39 -24.22 6.37 1.15
CA LYS A 39 -23.26 5.84 2.13
C LYS A 39 -21.84 6.20 1.66
N PRO A 40 -20.98 6.72 2.55
CA PRO A 40 -19.61 7.02 2.18
C PRO A 40 -18.93 5.77 1.62
N PRO A 41 -17.99 5.93 0.67
CA PRO A 41 -17.24 4.79 0.16
C PRO A 41 -16.54 4.07 1.31
N PRO A 42 -16.40 2.74 1.27
CA PRO A 42 -15.67 2.00 2.29
C PRO A 42 -14.24 2.53 2.39
N PRO A 43 -13.66 2.60 3.61
CA PRO A 43 -12.28 3.04 3.78
C PRO A 43 -11.34 2.09 3.03
N TRP A 44 -10.14 2.59 2.68
CA TRP A 44 -9.17 1.78 1.97
C TRP A 44 -8.71 0.57 2.80
N SER A 45 -8.47 0.75 4.10
CA SER A 45 -8.20 -0.32 5.07
C SER A 45 -8.96 -0.09 6.37
N SER A 46 -9.04 -1.13 7.20
CA SER A 46 -9.65 -1.07 8.55
C SER A 46 -8.77 -0.37 9.59
N TRP A 47 -7.47 -0.25 9.31
CA TRP A 47 -6.49 0.44 10.14
C TRP A 47 -5.74 1.48 9.31
N GLN A 48 -5.28 2.56 9.94
CA GLN A 48 -4.41 3.56 9.34
C GLN A 48 -3.48 4.13 10.42
N PRO A 49 -2.29 4.66 10.05
CA PRO A 49 -1.43 5.32 11.02
C PRO A 49 -2.14 6.55 11.62
N SER A 50 -1.87 6.81 12.89
CA SER A 50 -2.45 7.91 13.68
C SER A 50 -1.54 9.13 13.77
N SER A 51 -0.22 8.92 13.62
CA SER A 51 0.77 9.99 13.66
C SER A 51 0.56 10.99 12.52
N ALA A 52 0.91 12.26 12.77
CA ALA A 52 0.93 13.30 11.73
C ALA A 52 2.29 13.44 11.04
N SER A 53 3.37 12.94 11.65
CA SER A 53 4.72 13.02 11.09
C SER A 53 5.07 11.76 10.30
N ARG A 54 5.64 11.94 9.11
CA ARG A 54 6.07 10.83 8.25
C ARG A 54 6.99 9.81 8.94
N PRO A 55 8.07 10.21 9.66
CA PRO A 55 8.93 9.24 10.34
C PRO A 55 8.15 8.36 11.32
N SER A 56 7.19 8.94 12.06
CA SER A 56 6.36 8.20 12.99
C SER A 56 5.31 7.33 12.28
N GLN A 57 4.67 7.82 11.21
CA GLN A 57 3.72 7.04 10.40
C GLN A 57 4.38 5.80 9.80
N VAL A 58 5.59 5.93 9.23
CA VAL A 58 6.34 4.79 8.68
C VAL A 58 6.69 3.76 9.77
N LEU A 59 7.01 4.20 10.99
CA LEU A 59 7.25 3.30 12.13
C LEU A 59 5.96 2.60 12.59
N GLU A 60 4.83 3.31 12.66
CA GLU A 60 3.52 2.71 12.97
C GLU A 60 3.12 1.67 11.93
N ILE A 61 3.36 1.93 10.64
CA ILE A 61 3.12 0.96 9.56
C ILE A 61 4.02 -0.28 9.74
N ALA A 62 5.31 -0.08 10.01
CA ALA A 62 6.25 -1.17 10.24
C ALA A 62 5.82 -2.06 11.41
N ASP A 63 5.41 -1.45 12.53
CA ASP A 63 4.97 -2.15 13.73
C ASP A 63 3.64 -2.89 13.51
N HIS A 64 2.63 -2.19 12.98
CA HIS A 64 1.31 -2.76 12.71
C HIS A 64 1.39 -3.97 11.78
N ILE A 65 2.11 -3.83 10.65
CA ILE A 65 2.25 -4.92 9.69
C ILE A 65 3.13 -6.02 10.26
N GLY A 66 4.30 -5.70 10.82
CA GLY A 66 5.21 -6.71 11.34
C GLY A 66 4.55 -7.61 12.38
N GLN A 67 3.83 -7.05 13.35
CA GLN A 67 3.17 -7.83 14.42
C GLN A 67 2.07 -8.76 13.90
N SER A 68 1.47 -8.44 12.76
CA SER A 68 0.38 -9.24 12.19
C SER A 68 0.87 -10.55 11.53
N TYR A 69 2.17 -10.65 11.20
CA TYR A 69 2.76 -11.82 10.55
C TYR A 69 3.48 -12.71 11.55
N GLN A 70 2.96 -13.93 11.71
CA GLN A 70 3.49 -14.91 12.66
C GLN A 70 3.96 -16.18 11.96
N GLN A 71 4.90 -16.86 12.62
CA GLN A 71 5.31 -18.22 12.34
C GLN A 71 4.32 -19.19 12.99
N ALA A 72 4.33 -20.45 12.57
CA ALA A 72 3.52 -21.50 13.18
C ALA A 72 3.85 -21.73 14.68
N THR A 73 5.00 -21.26 15.15
CA THR A 73 5.41 -21.28 16.57
C THR A 73 4.78 -20.15 17.39
N GLY A 74 4.05 -19.23 16.77
CA GLY A 74 3.48 -18.03 17.40
C GLY A 74 4.44 -16.83 17.47
N ASN A 75 5.73 -17.03 17.18
CA ASN A 75 6.70 -15.95 17.07
C ASN A 75 6.47 -15.11 15.82
N GLN A 76 6.91 -13.85 15.81
CA GLN A 76 6.85 -12.99 14.63
C GLN A 76 7.65 -13.61 13.46
N LEU A 77 7.12 -13.50 12.24
CA LEU A 77 7.80 -14.00 11.03
C LEU A 77 9.12 -13.26 10.80
N ALA A 78 9.08 -11.93 10.85
CA ALA A 78 10.24 -11.06 10.83
C ALA A 78 9.88 -9.73 11.50
N ALA A 79 10.79 -9.18 12.30
CA ALA A 79 10.69 -7.80 12.77
C ALA A 79 10.92 -6.83 11.60
N VAL A 80 10.08 -5.80 11.48
CA VAL A 80 10.22 -4.79 10.42
C VAL A 80 11.05 -3.62 10.94
N ARG A 81 12.23 -3.41 10.36
CA ARG A 81 13.11 -2.28 10.67
C ARG A 81 13.04 -1.23 9.58
N VAL A 82 13.01 0.05 9.95
CA VAL A 82 13.02 1.18 9.01
C VAL A 82 14.44 1.68 8.82
N GLY A 83 14.87 1.84 7.56
CA GLY A 83 16.17 2.42 7.19
C GLY A 83 17.05 1.51 6.33
N SER A 84 18.25 2.02 6.01
CA SER A 84 19.23 1.31 5.18
C SER A 84 20.08 0.35 6.02
N PRO A 85 20.48 -0.83 5.49
CA PRO A 85 21.16 -1.85 6.28
C PRO A 85 22.57 -1.50 6.79
N ARG A 86 23.23 -0.45 6.27
CA ARG A 86 24.65 -0.15 6.59
C ARG A 86 25.08 1.32 6.56
N SER A 87 24.22 2.27 6.19
CA SER A 87 24.63 3.68 6.07
C SER A 87 23.47 4.64 6.27
N SER A 88 23.68 5.67 7.09
CA SER A 88 22.75 6.79 7.25
C SER A 88 22.74 7.73 6.02
N ASN A 89 23.80 7.71 5.22
CA ASN A 89 24.09 8.71 4.16
C ASN A 89 23.71 8.26 2.75
N VAL A 90 22.88 7.21 2.62
CA VAL A 90 22.24 6.90 1.32
C VAL A 90 21.43 8.11 0.87
N ARG A 91 21.55 8.50 -0.39
CA ARG A 91 20.84 9.63 -1.01
C ARG A 91 19.82 9.18 -2.05
N ALA A 92 20.03 8.02 -2.66
CA ALA A 92 19.11 7.43 -3.61
C ALA A 92 19.20 5.90 -3.64
N ILE A 93 18.14 5.26 -4.12
CA ILE A 93 18.18 3.89 -4.64
C ILE A 93 18.55 3.97 -6.11
N GLY A 94 19.52 3.17 -6.55
CA GLY A 94 20.00 3.15 -7.93
C GLY A 94 19.76 1.80 -8.58
N ILE A 95 19.10 1.80 -9.74
CA ILE A 95 18.98 0.64 -10.62
C ILE A 95 19.88 0.89 -11.84
N PRO A 96 20.91 0.06 -12.09
CA PRO A 96 21.81 0.27 -13.22
C PRO A 96 21.05 0.09 -14.55
N THR A 97 21.27 1.02 -15.49
CA THR A 97 20.77 0.96 -16.87
C THR A 97 21.82 0.42 -17.84
N LYS A 98 23.08 0.35 -17.41
CA LYS A 98 24.21 -0.23 -18.15
C LYS A 98 25.02 -1.17 -17.24
N SER A 99 25.72 -2.11 -17.87
CA SER A 99 26.60 -3.05 -17.17
C SER A 99 28.00 -3.07 -17.81
N PRO A 100 29.08 -2.72 -17.08
CA PRO A 100 29.10 -2.19 -15.71
C PRO A 100 28.72 -0.69 -15.68
N PRO A 101 28.04 -0.19 -14.62
CA PRO A 101 27.80 1.24 -14.45
C PRO A 101 29.12 1.96 -14.11
N LYS A 102 29.37 3.14 -14.69
CA LYS A 102 30.61 3.91 -14.46
C LYS A 102 30.32 5.28 -13.84
N THR A 103 29.16 5.85 -14.14
CA THR A 103 28.76 7.20 -13.71
C THR A 103 27.35 7.18 -13.14
N LEU A 104 26.96 8.25 -12.44
CA LEU A 104 25.58 8.40 -11.93
C LEU A 104 24.52 8.35 -13.04
N ALA A 105 24.86 8.78 -14.27
CA ALA A 105 23.96 8.74 -15.41
C ALA A 105 23.67 7.31 -15.91
N ASP A 106 24.46 6.33 -15.49
CA ASP A 106 24.25 4.91 -15.79
C ASP A 106 23.28 4.24 -14.80
N PHE A 107 22.63 5.03 -13.94
CA PHE A 107 21.61 4.57 -13.00
C PHE A 107 20.30 5.31 -13.23
N LYS A 108 19.19 4.56 -13.11
CA LYS A 108 17.90 5.15 -12.77
C LYS A 108 17.88 5.36 -11.26
N LEU A 109 17.92 6.62 -10.85
CA LEU A 109 18.00 7.03 -9.44
C LEU A 109 16.61 7.37 -8.89
N TYR A 110 16.34 6.91 -7.67
CA TYR A 110 15.14 7.19 -6.91
C TYR A 110 15.53 7.88 -5.60
N ASP A 111 15.08 9.11 -5.43
CA ASP A 111 15.47 9.98 -4.29
C ASP A 111 15.06 9.36 -2.94
N LYS A 112 15.96 9.39 -1.96
CA LYS A 112 15.69 8.92 -0.59
C LYS A 112 14.49 9.63 0.05
N ASN A 113 14.30 10.92 -0.21
CA ASN A 113 13.18 11.69 0.34
C ASN A 113 11.83 11.23 -0.22
N ARG A 114 11.81 10.58 -1.39
CA ARG A 114 10.62 9.96 -1.99
C ARG A 114 10.63 8.44 -1.85
N SER A 115 11.47 7.92 -0.95
CA SER A 115 11.63 6.49 -0.74
C SER A 115 11.47 6.10 0.73
N VAL A 116 11.00 4.88 0.96
CA VAL A 116 11.05 4.22 2.27
C VAL A 116 11.75 2.89 2.12
N ILE A 117 12.63 2.58 3.07
CA ILE A 117 13.38 1.32 3.08
C ILE A 117 12.98 0.56 4.34
N PHE A 118 12.51 -0.67 4.16
CA PHE A 118 12.24 -1.62 5.23
C PHE A 118 13.22 -2.78 5.18
N ILE A 119 13.53 -3.35 6.33
CA ILE A 119 14.32 -4.58 6.47
C ILE A 119 13.52 -5.54 7.33
N LEU A 120 13.07 -6.64 6.72
CA LEU A 120 12.53 -7.78 7.43
C LEU A 120 13.71 -8.51 8.09
N CYS A 121 13.73 -8.53 9.42
CA CYS A 121 14.81 -9.08 10.23
C CYS A 121 14.24 -10.20 11.11
N GLY A 122 14.67 -11.44 10.87
CA GLY A 122 14.37 -12.53 11.77
C GLY A 122 15.15 -12.45 13.09
N ASP A 123 14.78 -13.32 14.02
CA ASP A 123 15.38 -13.50 15.35
C ASP A 123 16.72 -14.24 15.36
N GLY A 124 17.13 -14.79 14.22
CA GLY A 124 18.39 -15.49 14.04
C GLY A 124 19.60 -14.58 13.87
N LYS A 125 20.77 -15.22 13.72
CA LYS A 125 22.04 -14.51 13.56
C LYS A 125 22.03 -13.62 12.32
N ARG A 126 22.47 -12.37 12.48
CA ARG A 126 22.56 -11.37 11.39
C ARG A 126 21.23 -11.16 10.63
N CYS A 127 20.11 -11.09 11.36
CA CYS A 127 18.75 -10.91 10.83
C CYS A 127 18.17 -12.10 10.04
N SER A 128 18.80 -13.29 10.06
CA SER A 128 18.18 -14.49 9.48
C SER A 128 16.97 -14.90 10.30
N ILE A 129 16.08 -15.72 9.75
CA ILE A 129 15.05 -16.40 10.56
C ILE A 129 15.72 -17.60 11.24
N GLY A 130 15.69 -17.65 12.57
CA GLY A 130 16.38 -18.68 13.36
C GLY A 130 15.72 -20.05 13.27
N ASP A 131 14.39 -20.06 13.19
CA ASP A 131 13.58 -21.27 13.28
C ASP A 131 13.21 -21.85 11.91
N GLY A 132 13.35 -23.17 11.78
CA GLY A 132 12.90 -23.97 10.63
C GLY A 132 13.67 -23.72 9.32
N LYS A 133 13.53 -24.66 8.37
CA LYS A 133 14.20 -24.55 7.06
C LYS A 133 13.50 -23.50 6.18
N PRO A 134 14.24 -22.79 5.31
CA PRO A 134 13.63 -21.96 4.28
C PRO A 134 12.68 -22.78 3.40
N THR A 135 11.46 -22.29 3.17
CA THR A 135 10.47 -22.93 2.29
C THR A 135 9.85 -21.92 1.32
N PRO A 136 9.35 -22.38 0.15
CA PRO A 136 8.60 -21.50 -0.77
C PRO A 136 7.36 -20.85 -0.13
N ALA A 137 6.71 -21.57 0.80
CA ALA A 137 5.57 -21.06 1.57
C ALA A 137 5.97 -19.86 2.44
N ARG A 138 7.08 -19.97 3.17
CA ARG A 138 7.65 -18.87 3.96
C ARG A 138 8.06 -17.69 3.08
N GLY A 139 8.69 -17.97 1.95
CA GLY A 139 9.04 -16.92 0.97
C GLY A 139 7.81 -16.19 0.41
N THR A 140 6.69 -16.90 0.22
CA THR A 140 5.42 -16.27 -0.20
C THR A 140 4.83 -15.39 0.91
N ALA A 141 4.88 -15.84 2.18
CA ALA A 141 4.43 -15.03 3.31
C ALA A 141 5.24 -13.74 3.47
N LEU A 142 6.57 -13.82 3.37
CA LEU A 142 7.46 -12.66 3.39
C LEU A 142 7.16 -11.69 2.23
N ARG A 143 6.88 -12.20 1.02
CA ARG A 143 6.50 -11.34 -0.13
C ARG A 143 5.15 -10.66 0.09
N ARG A 144 4.18 -11.36 0.69
CA ARG A 144 2.91 -10.75 1.12
C ARG A 144 3.18 -9.62 2.11
N GLU A 145 4.04 -9.83 3.12
CA GLU A 145 4.44 -8.82 4.12
C GLU A 145 5.05 -7.58 3.48
N ALA A 146 6.04 -7.79 2.61
CA ALA A 146 6.67 -6.71 1.85
C ALA A 146 5.67 -5.93 0.97
N LEU A 147 4.73 -6.63 0.33
CA LEU A 147 3.68 -6.01 -0.47
C LEU A 147 2.71 -5.19 0.40
N GLU A 148 2.30 -5.71 1.55
CA GLU A 148 1.41 -4.97 2.45
C GLU A 148 2.09 -3.72 3.02
N LEU A 149 3.37 -3.81 3.43
CA LEU A 149 4.19 -2.65 3.80
C LEU A 149 4.23 -1.60 2.69
N ALA A 150 4.44 -2.02 1.44
CA ALA A 150 4.46 -1.12 0.30
C ALA A 150 3.11 -0.46 0.05
N LEU A 151 2.01 -1.22 0.09
CA LEU A 151 0.66 -0.71 -0.11
C LEU A 151 0.28 0.30 0.96
N TYR A 152 0.52 0.01 2.24
CA TYR A 152 0.24 0.96 3.33
C TYR A 152 1.09 2.23 3.22
N THR A 153 2.40 2.06 2.99
CA THR A 153 3.30 3.21 2.87
C THR A 153 2.87 4.09 1.70
N LEU A 154 2.66 3.54 0.51
CA LEU A 154 2.23 4.31 -0.64
C LEU A 154 0.81 4.87 -0.47
N LYS A 155 -0.06 4.23 0.31
CA LYS A 155 -1.41 4.74 0.56
C LYS A 155 -1.42 5.97 1.47
N TYR A 156 -0.61 5.93 2.54
CA TYR A 156 -0.67 6.92 3.62
C TYR A 156 0.43 7.97 3.57
N GLU A 157 1.52 7.71 2.83
CA GLU A 157 2.62 8.64 2.62
C GLU A 157 2.60 9.20 1.20
N ASP A 158 1.81 10.22 0.95
CA ASP A 158 1.68 10.85 -0.37
C ASP A 158 3.02 11.26 -1.02
N PRO A 159 4.02 11.79 -0.28
CA PRO A 159 5.31 12.16 -0.87
C PRO A 159 6.21 10.97 -1.25
N VAL A 160 5.86 9.74 -0.84
CA VAL A 160 6.64 8.53 -1.16
C VAL A 160 6.19 7.97 -2.49
N ASP A 161 7.13 7.65 -3.38
CA ASP A 161 6.83 6.86 -4.58
C ASP A 161 7.49 5.49 -4.58
N ASN A 162 8.46 5.27 -3.70
CA ASN A 162 9.32 4.11 -3.77
C ASN A 162 9.34 3.39 -2.42
N VAL A 163 9.17 2.08 -2.44
CA VAL A 163 9.33 1.25 -1.26
C VAL A 163 10.29 0.12 -1.59
N LEU A 164 11.38 0.01 -0.82
CA LEU A 164 12.34 -1.08 -0.93
C LEU A 164 12.28 -1.91 0.34
N VAL A 165 12.05 -3.21 0.21
CA VAL A 165 11.95 -4.14 1.35
C VAL A 165 13.04 -5.19 1.24
N PHE A 166 13.94 -5.25 2.21
CA PHE A 166 14.96 -6.30 2.33
C PHE A 166 14.38 -7.54 3.00
N PHE A 167 14.65 -8.70 2.42
CA PHE A 167 14.30 -9.98 3.04
C PHE A 167 15.35 -10.42 4.07
N PRO A 168 14.94 -11.26 5.05
CA PRO A 168 15.90 -11.93 5.93
C PRO A 168 16.91 -12.69 5.07
N PRO A 169 18.21 -12.65 5.40
CA PRO A 169 19.19 -13.44 4.70
C PRO A 169 18.96 -14.93 4.94
N ASP A 170 19.40 -15.74 3.98
CA ASP A 170 19.61 -17.16 4.19
C ASP A 170 20.54 -17.35 5.39
N SER A 171 20.13 -18.17 6.36
CA SER A 171 20.89 -18.46 7.58
C SER A 171 22.29 -19.01 7.29
N ALA A 172 22.48 -19.70 6.15
CA ALA A 172 23.78 -20.19 5.73
C ALA A 172 24.70 -19.09 5.18
N LYS A 173 24.16 -18.06 4.51
CA LYS A 173 24.93 -16.99 3.86
C LYS A 173 25.09 -15.76 4.75
N ALA A 174 24.14 -15.55 5.66
CA ALA A 174 24.09 -14.49 6.67
C ALA A 174 24.41 -13.07 6.12
N LYS A 175 24.01 -12.80 4.86
CA LYS A 175 24.17 -11.53 4.15
C LYS A 175 22.90 -11.19 3.39
N LEU A 176 22.40 -9.97 3.57
CA LEU A 176 21.28 -9.43 2.80
C LEU A 176 21.61 -9.48 1.32
N SER A 177 20.70 -10.02 0.52
CA SER A 177 20.92 -10.20 -0.91
C SER A 177 19.68 -9.97 -1.76
N LEU A 178 18.48 -10.12 -1.19
CA LEU A 178 17.23 -10.08 -1.92
C LEU A 178 16.35 -8.96 -1.37
N THR A 179 15.69 -8.26 -2.28
CA THR A 179 14.79 -7.15 -1.98
C THR A 179 13.58 -7.20 -2.89
N LEU A 180 12.47 -6.62 -2.45
CA LEU A 180 11.43 -6.13 -3.36
C LEU A 180 11.52 -4.62 -3.50
N PHE A 181 11.44 -4.13 -4.72
CA PHE A 181 11.34 -2.70 -5.01
C PHE A 181 10.01 -2.41 -5.68
N PHE A 182 9.22 -1.51 -5.11
CA PHE A 182 7.94 -1.11 -5.63
C PHE A 182 7.95 0.38 -5.95
N HIS A 183 7.50 0.73 -7.15
CA HIS A 183 7.17 2.11 -7.51
C HIS A 183 5.65 2.33 -7.46
N ARG A 184 5.21 3.53 -7.06
CA ARG A 184 3.79 3.91 -6.91
C ARG A 184 2.96 3.62 -8.16
N SER A 185 3.54 3.85 -9.35
CA SER A 185 2.87 3.58 -10.64
C SER A 185 2.45 2.13 -10.79
N ASP A 186 3.26 1.21 -10.26
CA ASP A 186 3.10 -0.24 -10.48
C ASP A 186 1.99 -0.79 -9.57
N LEU A 187 1.69 -0.07 -8.48
CA LEU A 187 0.64 -0.40 -7.51
C LEU A 187 -0.59 0.51 -7.62
N LYS A 188 -0.71 1.31 -8.69
CA LYS A 188 -1.82 2.28 -8.87
C LYS A 188 -3.20 1.63 -8.73
N THR A 189 -3.38 0.45 -9.32
CA THR A 189 -4.66 -0.27 -9.26
C THR A 189 -5.00 -0.72 -7.84
N PRO A 190 -4.13 -1.49 -7.13
CA PRO A 190 -4.31 -1.80 -5.71
C PRO A 190 -4.55 -0.59 -4.78
N LEU A 191 -3.95 0.56 -5.06
CA LEU A 191 -4.10 1.78 -4.25
C LEU A 191 -5.46 2.49 -4.48
N GLY A 192 -6.11 2.23 -5.62
CA GLY A 192 -7.37 2.84 -6.03
C GLY A 192 -8.63 2.18 -5.47
N HIS A 193 -8.50 1.06 -4.77
CA HIS A 193 -9.64 0.32 -4.20
C HIS A 193 -9.30 -0.25 -2.82
N PRO A 194 -10.29 -0.65 -2.01
CA PRO A 194 -10.01 -1.18 -0.67
C PRO A 194 -8.98 -2.31 -0.69
N LEU A 195 -8.08 -2.31 0.30
CA LEU A 195 -6.99 -3.26 0.49
C LEU A 195 -7.45 -4.71 0.37
N ARG A 196 -8.63 -5.02 0.91
CA ARG A 196 -9.21 -6.39 0.90
C ARG A 196 -9.62 -6.89 -0.49
N ARG A 197 -9.59 -6.05 -1.52
CA ARG A 197 -9.65 -6.53 -2.91
C ARG A 197 -8.30 -7.05 -3.41
N THR A 198 -7.19 -6.53 -2.90
CA THR A 198 -5.81 -6.99 -3.20
C THR A 198 -5.37 -8.12 -2.27
N LEU A 199 -5.56 -7.96 -0.96
CA LEU A 199 -5.18 -8.90 0.10
C LEU A 199 -6.43 -9.33 0.89
N PRO A 200 -7.24 -10.27 0.36
CA PRO A 200 -8.55 -10.63 0.92
C PRO A 200 -8.52 -11.15 2.36
N GLN A 201 -7.45 -11.80 2.79
CA GLN A 201 -7.32 -12.36 4.14
C GLN A 201 -6.98 -11.23 5.11
N ALA A 202 -7.92 -10.91 6.00
CA ALA A 202 -7.79 -9.81 6.95
C ALA A 202 -6.59 -10.00 7.88
N GLN A 203 -6.51 -11.18 8.49
CA GLN A 203 -5.33 -11.63 9.21
C GLN A 203 -4.36 -12.26 8.21
N PRO A 204 -3.06 -11.89 8.22
CA PRO A 204 -2.04 -12.62 7.50
C PRO A 204 -2.06 -14.09 7.92
N PRO A 205 -2.30 -15.03 6.99
CA PRO A 205 -2.27 -16.44 7.33
C PRO A 205 -0.82 -16.89 7.60
N GLU A 206 -0.68 -17.98 8.35
CA GLU A 206 0.63 -18.61 8.52
C GLU A 206 1.24 -19.02 7.17
N SER A 207 2.55 -19.26 7.18
CA SER A 207 3.27 -19.73 5.98
C SER A 207 2.63 -21.00 5.42
N GLY A 208 2.09 -20.90 4.20
CA GLY A 208 1.44 -22.03 3.49
C GLY A 208 -0.10 -22.03 3.58
N GLN A 209 -0.69 -21.13 4.36
CA GLN A 209 -2.14 -20.97 4.52
C GLN A 209 -2.72 -19.79 3.71
N LEU A 210 -1.94 -19.22 2.78
CA LEU A 210 -2.47 -18.25 1.83
C LEU A 210 -3.47 -18.92 0.89
N SER A 211 -4.66 -18.34 0.80
CA SER A 211 -5.68 -18.71 -0.18
C SER A 211 -5.12 -18.59 -1.60
N ALA A 212 -5.61 -19.41 -2.52
CA ALA A 212 -5.13 -19.41 -3.89
C ALA A 212 -5.29 -18.04 -4.57
N LYS A 213 -6.35 -17.28 -4.24
CA LYS A 213 -6.58 -15.93 -4.76
C LYS A 213 -5.54 -14.94 -4.25
N GLU A 214 -5.30 -14.93 -2.94
CA GLU A 214 -4.31 -14.02 -2.36
C GLU A 214 -2.89 -14.36 -2.81
N LYS A 215 -2.55 -15.66 -2.86
CA LYS A 215 -1.27 -16.12 -3.38
C LYS A 215 -1.03 -15.62 -4.80
N ARG A 216 -2.01 -15.76 -5.71
CA ARG A 216 -1.90 -15.23 -7.08
C ARG A 216 -1.66 -13.72 -7.10
N ASN A 217 -2.44 -12.96 -6.35
CA ASN A 217 -2.25 -11.50 -6.27
C ASN A 217 -0.84 -11.12 -5.76
N VAL A 218 -0.35 -11.82 -4.73
CA VAL A 218 1.01 -11.61 -4.20
C VAL A 218 2.03 -11.97 -5.27
N ASP A 219 1.89 -13.11 -5.95
CA ASP A 219 2.81 -13.54 -7.00
C ASP A 219 2.83 -12.53 -8.16
N ASP A 220 1.67 -12.12 -8.67
CA ASP A 220 1.55 -11.17 -9.79
C ASP A 220 2.13 -9.79 -9.46
N LEU A 221 1.91 -9.30 -8.24
CA LEU A 221 2.37 -7.97 -7.81
C LEU A 221 3.83 -7.95 -7.34
N THR A 222 4.46 -9.10 -7.10
CA THR A 222 5.83 -9.17 -6.57
C THR A 222 6.84 -9.79 -7.52
N ALA A 223 6.44 -10.67 -8.45
CA ALA A 223 7.37 -11.44 -9.28
C ALA A 223 8.34 -10.55 -10.09
N SER A 224 7.83 -9.53 -10.78
CA SER A 224 8.65 -8.58 -11.56
C SER A 224 9.39 -7.55 -10.71
N ASN A 225 9.16 -7.54 -9.40
CA ASN A 225 9.69 -6.55 -8.46
C ASN A 225 10.80 -7.12 -7.58
N ILE A 226 11.37 -8.28 -7.94
CA ILE A 226 12.46 -8.93 -7.21
C ILE A 226 13.80 -8.37 -7.68
N PHE A 227 14.57 -7.84 -6.74
CA PHE A 227 15.90 -7.29 -6.99
C PHE A 227 16.96 -7.90 -6.08
N ARG A 228 18.15 -8.07 -6.62
CA ARG A 228 19.37 -8.38 -5.88
C ARG A 228 19.98 -7.10 -5.33
N TYR A 229 20.26 -7.08 -4.04
CA TYR A 229 21.09 -6.04 -3.43
C TYR A 229 22.55 -6.28 -3.78
N ILE A 230 23.20 -5.27 -4.36
CA ILE A 230 24.60 -5.32 -4.78
C ILE A 230 25.47 -4.72 -3.68
N GLU A 231 25.32 -3.43 -3.46
CA GLU A 231 26.13 -2.66 -2.51
C GLU A 231 25.52 -1.28 -2.21
N ILE A 232 26.17 -0.55 -1.31
CA ILE A 232 26.00 0.90 -1.18
C ILE A 232 27.27 1.53 -1.74
N ALA A 233 27.18 2.07 -2.96
CA ALA A 233 28.31 2.65 -3.67
C ALA A 233 28.45 4.14 -3.36
N PRO A 234 29.66 4.64 -3.03
CA PRO A 234 29.90 6.07 -2.92
C PRO A 234 29.91 6.71 -4.31
N ALA A 235 29.26 7.86 -4.45
CA ALA A 235 29.25 8.69 -5.65
C ALA A 235 29.85 10.07 -5.30
N PRO A 236 31.04 10.41 -5.84
CA PRO A 236 31.69 11.69 -5.57
C PRO A 236 30.76 12.88 -5.82
N GLY A 237 30.66 13.79 -4.85
CA GLY A 237 29.80 14.98 -4.93
C GLY A 237 28.29 14.74 -4.79
N TYR A 238 27.83 13.49 -4.71
CA TYR A 238 26.39 13.15 -4.63
C TYR A 238 25.99 12.45 -3.32
N GLY A 239 26.90 11.69 -2.72
CA GLY A 239 26.65 10.86 -1.52
C GLY A 239 26.65 9.38 -1.86
N SER A 240 25.96 8.54 -1.08
CA SER A 240 25.92 7.09 -1.35
C SER A 240 24.65 6.67 -2.09
N VAL A 241 24.78 5.74 -3.04
CA VAL A 241 23.66 5.15 -3.78
C VAL A 241 23.50 3.70 -3.33
N LEU A 242 22.29 3.31 -2.93
CA LEU A 242 21.95 1.93 -2.64
C LEU A 242 21.63 1.23 -3.96
N VAL A 243 22.52 0.34 -4.40
CA VAL A 243 22.43 -0.31 -5.70
C VAL A 243 21.68 -1.62 -5.60
N VAL A 244 20.62 -1.74 -6.40
CA VAL A 244 19.84 -2.97 -6.59
C VAL A 244 19.69 -3.28 -8.07
N GLN A 245 19.64 -4.56 -8.42
CA GLN A 245 19.54 -5.03 -9.80
C GLN A 245 18.41 -6.05 -9.95
N PRO A 246 17.57 -5.99 -11.00
CA PRO A 246 16.52 -6.98 -11.23
C PRO A 246 17.08 -8.40 -11.23
N VAL A 247 16.34 -9.34 -10.62
CA VAL A 247 16.61 -10.77 -10.78
C VAL A 247 15.92 -11.20 -12.07
N ALA A 248 16.71 -11.57 -13.08
CA ALA A 248 16.21 -12.09 -14.36
C ALA A 248 15.45 -13.41 -14.19
#